data_AF-A0A962YYI9-F1
#
_entry.id   AF-A0A962YYI9-F1
#
_cell.length_a   1.000
_cell.length_b   1.000
_cell.length_c   1.000
_cell.angle_alpha   90.00
_cell.angle_beta   90.00
_cell.angle_gamma   90.00
#
_symmetry.space_group_name_H-M   'P 1'
#
loop_
_entity.id
_entity.type
_entity.pdbx_description
1 polymer ?
#
loop_
_entity_poly.entity_id
_entity_poly.type
_entity_poly.pdbx_seq_one_letter_code
_entity_poly.pdbx_strand_id
1 'polypeptide(L)'
;MDLTMRLSIKILLLLSLFLCLPQAYSQNYATKADKIIFNLDAANKKFDKISLKLSTQDLKKNDLEIAMKQLEVLQSQAKECVTIAETQLKGINELLKSIPNTNPTNDHKYLLKRKAEYEKHFSECRLFVFRSQEAITAYKDTIAKLSATNIIQRSTPIWEIPITITKADLEKINWAAITTNIGINALDKLDLITLVTLIILGLALSFYLRNLCKSTVHQVNETHNLIKSFLRSARTYIIPIVIFGLISLFFYIINGKTAPKLEALSYTF
;
A
#
# COMPACT_ATOMS: atom_id res chain seq x y z
N MET A 1 -47.83 0.48 7.10
CA MET A 1 -46.41 0.91 7.18
C MET A 1 -45.58 -0.15 6.51
N ASP A 2 -45.25 0.10 5.24
CA ASP A 2 -44.81 -0.91 4.30
C ASP A 2 -43.49 -1.57 4.66
N LEU A 3 -43.36 -2.84 4.28
CA LEU A 3 -42.16 -3.66 4.47
C LEU A 3 -40.90 -2.97 3.92
N THR A 4 -41.05 -2.17 2.86
CA THR A 4 -40.02 -1.33 2.24
C THR A 4 -39.50 -0.26 3.19
N MET A 5 -40.37 0.37 3.98
CA MET A 5 -40.01 1.38 4.95
C MET A 5 -39.22 0.78 6.11
N ARG A 6 -39.61 -0.41 6.59
CA ARG A 6 -38.90 -1.14 7.65
C ARG A 6 -37.50 -1.62 7.20
N LEU A 7 -37.35 -1.99 5.93
CA LEU A 7 -36.06 -2.42 5.39
C LEU A 7 -35.10 -1.23 5.21
N SER A 8 -35.59 -0.10 4.72
CA SER A 8 -34.79 1.12 4.52
C SER A 8 -34.21 1.66 5.83
N ILE A 9 -34.98 1.64 6.93
CA ILE A 9 -34.52 2.09 8.25
C ILE A 9 -33.42 1.17 8.82
N LYS A 10 -33.55 -0.16 8.63
CA LYS A 10 -32.54 -1.12 9.09
C LYS A 10 -31.21 -0.99 8.35
N ILE A 11 -31.26 -0.73 7.04
CA ILE A 11 -30.05 -0.49 6.23
C ILE A 11 -29.38 0.83 6.64
N LEU A 12 -30.17 1.88 6.90
CA LEU A 12 -29.64 3.17 7.36
C LEU A 12 -28.94 3.06 8.73
N LEU A 13 -29.51 2.31 9.68
CA LEU A 13 -28.92 2.05 10.99
C LEU A 13 -27.64 1.20 10.92
N LEU A 14 -27.59 0.21 10.02
CA LEU A 14 -26.39 -0.59 9.80
C LEU A 14 -25.26 0.25 9.18
N LEU A 15 -25.59 1.16 8.25
CA LEU A 15 -24.64 2.10 7.66
C LEU A 15 -24.10 3.11 8.69
N SER A 16 -24.96 3.63 9.58
CA SER A 16 -24.51 4.55 10.64
C SER A 16 -23.61 3.84 11.66
N LEU A 17 -23.89 2.56 11.98
CA LEU A 17 -23.05 1.76 12.87
C LEU A 17 -21.66 1.49 12.25
N PHE A 18 -21.61 1.24 10.94
CA PHE A 18 -20.35 1.00 10.21
C PHE A 18 -19.49 2.27 10.09
N LEU A 19 -20.10 3.46 10.06
CA LEU A 19 -19.43 4.75 9.99
C LEU A 19 -18.76 5.16 11.33
N CYS A 20 -19.19 4.63 12.48
CA CYS A 20 -18.64 4.98 13.80
C CYS A 20 -17.48 4.08 14.28
N LEU A 21 -17.27 2.90 13.68
CA LEU A 21 -16.27 1.93 14.13
C LEU A 21 -14.78 2.33 13.95
N PRO A 22 -14.35 3.16 12.97
CA PRO A 22 -12.92 3.36 12.74
C PRO A 22 -12.24 4.38 13.66
N GLN A 23 -12.96 5.08 14.56
CA GLN A 23 -12.35 6.11 15.41
C GLN A 23 -11.69 5.57 16.70
N ALA A 24 -11.89 4.30 17.05
CA ALA A 24 -11.39 3.73 18.30
C ALA A 24 -10.04 2.98 18.21
N TYR A 25 -9.48 2.78 17.01
CA TYR A 25 -8.31 1.89 16.79
C TYR A 25 -6.97 2.60 16.54
N SER A 26 -6.83 3.87 16.94
CA SER A 26 -5.57 4.63 16.82
C SER A 26 -4.91 4.90 18.17
N GLN A 27 -4.75 3.87 19.01
CA GLN A 27 -3.93 3.96 20.22
C GLN A 27 -2.78 2.95 20.19
N ASN A 28 -1.57 3.52 20.02
CA ASN A 28 -0.31 3.10 20.61
C ASN A 28 0.16 1.66 20.37
N TYR A 29 0.89 1.47 19.27
CA TYR A 29 1.91 0.41 19.17
C TYR A 29 3.29 1.03 18.94
N ALA A 30 3.81 1.70 19.96
CA ALA A 30 5.24 1.91 20.10
C ALA A 30 5.81 0.70 20.85
N THR A 31 6.04 -0.40 20.13
CA THR A 31 6.78 -1.53 20.68
C THR A 31 8.20 -1.07 20.99
N LYS A 32 8.61 -1.25 22.26
CA LYS A 32 10.01 -1.19 22.68
C LYS A 32 10.77 -2.27 21.91
N ALA A 33 11.26 -1.94 20.71
CA ALA A 33 12.29 -2.74 20.07
C ALA A 33 13.55 -2.62 20.92
N ASP A 34 14.12 -3.76 21.33
CA ASP A 34 15.45 -3.80 21.92
C ASP A 34 16.38 -2.95 21.06
N LYS A 35 17.05 -1.99 21.69
CA LYS A 35 17.84 -0.97 21.01
C LYS A 35 19.02 -1.66 20.31
N ILE A 36 18.84 -2.05 19.06
CA ILE A 36 19.86 -2.70 18.25
C ILE A 36 21.01 -1.70 18.10
N ILE A 37 22.10 -1.94 18.82
CA ILE A 37 23.33 -1.15 18.68
C ILE A 37 23.87 -1.41 17.28
N PHE A 38 23.83 -0.40 16.41
CA PHE A 38 24.36 -0.50 15.06
C PHE A 38 25.87 -0.78 15.11
N ASN A 39 26.27 -1.97 14.64
CA ASN A 39 27.67 -2.36 14.56
C ASN A 39 28.22 -2.01 13.16
N LEU A 40 29.01 -0.94 13.10
CA LEU A 40 29.57 -0.41 11.86
C LEU A 40 30.44 -1.45 11.13
N ASP A 41 31.29 -2.19 11.84
CA ASP A 41 32.18 -3.19 11.22
C ASP A 41 31.39 -4.32 10.59
N ALA A 42 30.35 -4.80 11.28
CA ALA A 42 29.45 -5.81 10.74
C ALA A 42 28.66 -5.27 9.53
N ALA A 43 28.25 -4.00 9.56
CA ALA A 43 27.56 -3.36 8.46
C ALA A 43 28.47 -3.20 7.23
N ASN A 44 29.72 -2.77 7.41
CA ASN A 44 30.72 -2.68 6.35
C ASN A 44 31.01 -4.06 5.74
N LYS A 45 31.23 -5.09 6.57
CA LYS A 45 31.42 -6.47 6.06
C LYS A 45 30.23 -6.97 5.23
N LYS A 46 29.00 -6.65 5.66
CA LYS A 46 27.79 -6.98 4.88
C LYS A 46 27.71 -6.20 3.58
N PHE A 47 28.01 -4.89 3.63
CA PHE A 47 28.07 -4.02 2.46
C PHE A 47 29.07 -4.54 1.43
N ASP A 48 30.30 -4.87 1.87
CA ASP A 48 31.35 -5.40 1.01
C ASP A 48 30.97 -6.75 0.40
N LYS A 49 30.36 -7.63 1.19
CA LYS A 49 29.84 -8.91 0.70
C LYS A 49 28.76 -8.73 -0.37
N ILE A 50 27.87 -7.76 -0.20
CA ILE A 50 26.86 -7.40 -1.20
C ILE A 50 27.55 -6.87 -2.46
N SER A 51 28.46 -5.91 -2.32
CA SER A 51 29.20 -5.31 -3.45
C SER A 51 30.00 -6.36 -4.25
N LEU A 52 30.68 -7.27 -3.55
CA LEU A 52 31.46 -8.35 -4.17
C LEU A 52 30.57 -9.36 -4.90
N LYS A 53 29.46 -9.80 -4.28
CA LYS A 53 28.51 -10.72 -4.93
C LYS A 53 27.98 -10.10 -6.23
N LEU A 54 27.75 -8.79 -6.22
CA LEU A 54 27.20 -8.10 -7.38
C LEU A 54 28.23 -7.84 -8.48
N SER A 55 29.53 -7.78 -8.16
CA SER A 55 30.59 -7.57 -9.13
C SER A 55 31.06 -8.85 -9.83
N THR A 56 30.75 -10.03 -9.26
CA THR A 56 31.35 -11.32 -9.67
C THR A 56 30.36 -12.30 -10.31
N GLN A 57 29.05 -12.08 -10.16
CA GLN A 57 28.01 -13.01 -10.64
C GLN A 57 27.18 -12.39 -11.75
N ASP A 58 26.70 -13.24 -12.66
CA ASP A 58 25.75 -12.83 -13.68
C ASP A 58 24.43 -12.41 -13.00
N LEU A 59 24.16 -11.11 -13.00
CA LEU A 59 23.20 -10.47 -12.11
C LEU A 59 21.76 -10.73 -12.55
N LYS A 60 21.07 -11.64 -11.87
CA LYS A 60 19.61 -11.76 -12.00
C LYS A 60 18.93 -10.60 -11.29
N LYS A 61 17.86 -10.06 -11.89
CA LYS A 61 17.04 -8.97 -11.32
C LYS A 61 16.63 -9.23 -9.86
N ASN A 62 16.27 -10.46 -9.53
CA ASN A 62 15.85 -10.84 -8.18
C ASN A 62 16.99 -10.72 -7.15
N ASP A 63 18.23 -11.07 -7.53
CA ASP A 63 19.39 -10.93 -6.64
C ASP A 63 19.69 -9.45 -6.33
N LEU A 64 19.57 -8.58 -7.33
CA LEU A 64 19.71 -7.13 -7.18
C LEU A 64 18.63 -6.55 -6.25
N GLU A 65 17.37 -6.98 -6.37
CA GLU A 65 16.28 -6.52 -5.51
C GLU A 65 16.49 -6.96 -4.04
N ILE A 66 16.96 -8.19 -3.81
CA ILE A 66 17.28 -8.70 -2.46
C ILE A 66 18.44 -7.90 -1.85
N ALA A 67 19.51 -7.69 -2.61
CA ALA A 67 20.67 -6.90 -2.18
C ALA A 67 20.27 -5.45 -1.84
N MET A 68 19.46 -4.82 -2.69
CA MET A 68 18.94 -3.47 -2.46
C MET A 68 18.14 -3.39 -1.15
N LYS A 69 17.24 -4.36 -0.88
CA LYS A 69 16.49 -4.41 0.39
C LYS A 69 17.41 -4.55 1.60
N GLN A 70 18.45 -5.37 1.52
CA GLN A 70 19.43 -5.51 2.60
C GLN A 70 20.19 -4.20 2.85
N LEU A 71 20.58 -3.50 1.79
CA LEU A 71 21.21 -2.18 1.89
C LEU A 71 20.27 -1.13 2.48
N GLU A 72 18.98 -1.12 2.12
CA GLU A 72 17.98 -0.20 2.69
C GLU A 72 17.82 -0.42 4.21
N VAL A 73 17.85 -1.68 4.68
CA VAL A 73 17.83 -1.98 6.13
C VAL A 73 19.11 -1.48 6.81
N LEU A 74 20.29 -1.74 6.26
CA LEU A 74 21.56 -1.26 6.83
C LEU A 74 21.63 0.27 6.83
N GLN A 75 21.13 0.93 5.78
CA GLN A 75 21.05 2.39 5.72
C GLN A 75 20.11 2.94 6.80
N SER A 76 18.96 2.30 7.03
CA SER A 76 18.02 2.72 8.07
C SER A 76 18.67 2.63 9.45
N GLN A 77 19.38 1.55 9.74
CA GLN A 77 20.11 1.38 11.01
C GLN A 77 21.26 2.40 11.15
N ALA A 78 21.96 2.72 10.05
CA ALA A 78 22.99 3.74 10.05
C ALA A 78 22.42 5.16 10.27
N LYS A 79 21.24 5.47 9.73
CA LYS A 79 20.53 6.72 9.99
C LYS A 79 20.16 6.84 11.47
N GLU A 80 19.67 5.76 12.07
CA GLU A 80 19.42 5.71 13.52
C GLU A 80 20.71 5.93 14.33
N CYS A 81 21.83 5.32 13.92
CA CYS A 81 23.14 5.59 14.52
C CYS A 81 23.50 7.09 14.47
N VAL A 82 23.31 7.75 13.31
CA VAL A 82 23.58 9.19 13.17
C VAL A 82 22.75 10.00 14.14
N THR A 83 21.44 9.72 14.25
CA THR A 83 20.55 10.42 15.18
C THR A 83 20.96 10.21 16.64
N ILE A 84 21.27 8.97 17.04
CA ILE A 84 21.71 8.66 18.40
C ILE A 84 23.03 9.38 18.71
N ALA A 85 24.02 9.30 17.83
CA ALA A 85 25.31 9.93 18.02
C ALA A 85 25.19 11.46 18.09
N GLU A 86 24.33 12.06 17.26
CA GLU A 86 24.04 13.50 17.31
C GLU A 86 23.42 13.90 18.66
N THR A 87 22.47 13.12 19.18
CA THR A 87 21.87 13.37 20.50
C THR A 87 22.92 13.27 21.62
N GLN A 88 23.79 12.27 21.59
CA GLN A 88 24.88 12.11 22.58
C GLN A 88 25.88 13.27 22.51
N LEU A 89 26.24 13.71 21.29
CA LEU A 89 27.12 14.87 21.10
C LEU A 89 26.50 16.16 21.63
N LYS A 90 25.20 16.39 21.42
CA LYS A 90 24.50 17.54 22.00
C LYS A 90 24.58 17.53 23.52
N GLY A 91 24.27 16.39 24.15
CA GLY A 91 24.37 16.24 25.61
C GLY A 91 25.78 16.48 26.15
N ILE A 92 26.82 15.93 25.49
CA ILE A 92 28.21 16.17 25.91
C ILE A 92 28.61 17.64 25.75
N ASN A 93 28.18 18.31 24.67
CA ASN A 93 28.46 19.72 24.48
C ASN A 93 27.76 20.60 25.53
N GLU A 94 26.56 20.23 25.97
CA GLU A 94 25.87 20.91 27.08
C GLU A 94 26.61 20.73 28.40
N LEU A 95 27.06 19.50 28.71
CA LEU A 95 27.87 19.22 29.91
C LEU A 95 29.23 19.94 29.88
N LEU A 96 29.88 20.04 28.72
CA LEU A 96 31.13 20.78 28.58
C LEU A 96 30.95 22.28 28.81
N LYS A 97 29.78 22.84 28.45
CA LYS A 97 29.47 24.26 28.68
C LYS A 97 29.23 24.59 30.16
N SER A 98 28.80 23.62 30.98
CA SER A 98 28.55 23.85 32.41
C SER A 98 29.81 23.77 33.27
N ILE A 99 30.92 23.27 32.74
CA ILE A 99 32.21 23.19 33.44
C ILE A 99 32.99 24.49 33.22
N PRO A 100 33.37 25.23 34.27
CA PRO A 100 34.14 26.46 34.13
C PRO A 100 35.53 26.21 33.53
N ASN A 101 35.93 27.03 32.55
CA ASN A 101 37.17 26.91 31.77
C ASN A 101 38.47 27.12 32.56
N THR A 102 38.39 27.42 33.86
CA THR A 102 39.53 27.92 34.63
C THR A 102 40.50 26.85 35.10
N ASN A 103 40.12 25.55 35.11
CA ASN A 103 41.06 24.43 35.30
C ASN A 103 40.46 23.11 34.76
N PRO A 104 41.11 22.41 33.79
CA PRO A 104 40.57 21.17 33.24
C PRO A 104 40.61 20.05 34.28
N THR A 105 39.46 19.77 34.88
CA THR A 105 39.24 18.62 35.77
C THR A 105 39.37 17.30 35.01
N ASN A 106 39.55 16.19 35.73
CA ASN A 106 39.54 14.85 35.13
C ASN A 106 38.25 14.59 34.34
N ASP A 107 37.11 15.11 34.81
CA ASP A 107 35.82 15.04 34.14
C ASP A 107 35.82 15.79 32.81
N HIS A 108 36.44 16.97 32.76
CA HIS A 108 36.58 17.73 31.51
C HIS A 108 37.38 16.93 30.46
N LYS A 109 38.51 16.31 30.86
CA LYS A 109 39.31 15.45 29.97
C LYS A 109 38.52 14.21 29.52
N TYR A 110 37.76 13.60 30.42
CA TYR A 110 36.89 12.47 30.09
C TYR A 110 35.81 12.84 29.06
N LEU A 111 35.13 13.97 29.26
CA LEU A 111 34.10 14.47 28.35
C LEU A 111 34.67 14.84 26.98
N LEU A 112 35.85 15.45 26.91
CA LEU A 112 36.53 15.72 25.65
C LEU A 112 36.89 14.43 24.90
N LYS A 113 37.40 13.41 25.61
CA LYS A 113 37.67 12.10 25.01
C LYS A 113 36.40 11.45 24.48
N ARG A 114 35.32 11.45 25.26
CA ARG A 114 34.01 10.92 24.83
C ARG A 114 33.44 11.68 23.65
N LYS A 115 33.57 13.02 23.63
CA LYS A 115 33.18 13.84 22.49
C LYS A 115 33.88 13.37 21.21
N ALA A 116 35.20 13.22 21.24
CA ALA A 116 35.97 12.76 20.10
C ALA A 116 35.54 11.35 19.63
N GLU A 117 35.26 10.43 20.55
CA GLU A 117 34.73 9.09 20.23
C GLU A 117 33.37 9.16 19.51
N TYR A 118 32.43 9.98 20.01
CA TYR A 118 31.12 10.15 19.38
C TYR A 118 31.18 10.92 18.06
N GLU A 119 32.07 11.91 17.91
CA GLU A 119 32.30 12.61 16.64
C GLU A 119 32.81 11.65 15.57
N LYS A 120 33.76 10.77 15.96
CA LYS A 120 34.23 9.69 15.09
C LYS A 120 33.08 8.77 14.68
N HIS A 121 32.33 8.21 15.64
CA HIS A 121 31.19 7.33 15.34
C HIS A 121 30.12 8.01 14.47
N PHE A 122 29.80 9.27 14.75
CA PHE A 122 28.87 10.07 13.95
C PHE A 122 29.35 10.19 12.49
N SER A 123 30.62 10.54 12.30
CA SER A 123 31.21 10.70 10.96
C SER A 123 31.20 9.38 10.17
N GLU A 124 31.52 8.27 10.83
CA GLU A 124 31.55 6.94 10.22
C GLU A 124 30.15 6.44 9.85
N CYS A 125 29.16 6.57 10.74
CA CYS A 125 27.77 6.23 10.44
C CYS A 125 27.22 7.09 9.31
N ARG A 126 27.54 8.39 9.29
CA ARG A 126 27.13 9.31 8.22
C ARG A 126 27.78 8.94 6.88
N LEU A 127 29.06 8.60 6.87
CA LEU A 127 29.75 8.13 5.66
C LEU A 127 29.11 6.84 5.11
N PHE A 128 28.73 5.91 5.99
CA PHE A 128 28.01 4.71 5.58
C PHE A 128 26.65 5.02 4.94
N VAL A 129 25.89 5.97 5.49
CA VAL A 129 24.61 6.41 4.89
C VAL A 129 24.82 6.93 3.47
N PHE A 130 25.87 7.72 3.23
CA PHE A 130 26.18 8.22 1.89
C PHE A 130 26.54 7.08 0.92
N ARG A 131 27.50 6.22 1.30
CA ARG A 131 27.95 5.10 0.45
C ARG A 131 26.81 4.14 0.12
N SER A 132 25.96 3.83 1.11
CA SER A 132 24.79 2.98 0.90
C SER A 132 23.75 3.63 -0.01
N GLN A 133 23.56 4.95 0.08
CA GLN A 133 22.65 5.67 -0.82
C GLN A 133 23.14 5.67 -2.26
N GLU A 134 24.43 5.89 -2.48
CA GLU A 134 25.05 5.81 -3.81
C GLU A 134 24.88 4.42 -4.41
N ALA A 135 25.18 3.37 -3.64
CA ALA A 135 25.01 1.98 -4.08
C ALA A 135 23.54 1.64 -4.41
N ILE A 136 22.59 2.02 -3.55
CA ILE A 136 21.16 1.80 -3.79
C ILE A 136 20.71 2.49 -5.09
N THR A 137 21.19 3.70 -5.35
CA THR A 137 20.83 4.48 -6.55
C THR A 137 21.39 3.81 -7.80
N ALA A 138 22.66 3.42 -7.79
CA ALA A 138 23.29 2.66 -8.87
C ALA A 138 22.57 1.33 -9.15
N TYR A 139 22.09 0.64 -8.12
CA TYR A 139 21.33 -0.61 -8.28
C TYR A 139 19.93 -0.37 -8.85
N LYS A 140 19.24 0.70 -8.44
CA LYS A 140 17.94 1.08 -9.03
C LYS A 140 18.08 1.36 -10.52
N ASP A 141 19.12 2.09 -10.92
CA ASP A 141 19.40 2.39 -12.33
C ASP A 141 19.71 1.11 -13.13
N THR A 142 20.48 0.19 -12.54
CA THR A 142 20.81 -1.10 -13.16
C THR A 142 19.56 -1.97 -13.33
N ILE A 143 18.70 -2.06 -12.31
CA ILE A 143 17.43 -2.79 -12.38
C ILE A 143 16.53 -2.20 -13.47
N ALA A 144 16.45 -0.86 -13.55
CA ALA A 144 15.65 -0.18 -14.57
C ALA A 144 16.15 -0.51 -16.00
N LYS A 145 17.46 -0.46 -16.23
CA LYS A 145 18.09 -0.86 -17.50
C LYS A 145 17.79 -2.32 -17.85
N LEU A 146 18.00 -3.24 -16.91
CA LEU A 146 17.71 -4.67 -17.12
C LEU A 146 16.22 -4.92 -17.39
N SER A 147 15.33 -4.18 -16.74
CA SER A 147 13.89 -4.30 -17.01
C SER A 147 13.51 -3.78 -18.40
N ALA A 148 14.09 -2.66 -18.83
CA ALA A 148 13.85 -2.12 -20.17
C ALA A 148 14.32 -3.11 -21.25
N THR A 149 15.53 -3.65 -21.10
CA THR A 149 16.07 -4.66 -22.03
C THR A 149 15.21 -5.94 -22.07
N ASN A 150 14.80 -6.47 -20.90
CA ASN A 150 13.96 -7.67 -20.86
C ASN A 150 12.56 -7.44 -21.44
N ILE A 151 11.98 -6.25 -21.27
CA ILE A 151 10.69 -5.90 -21.88
C ILE A 151 10.82 -5.89 -23.40
N ILE A 152 11.85 -5.21 -23.92
CA ILE A 152 12.11 -5.13 -25.37
C ILE A 152 12.35 -6.52 -25.97
N GLN A 153 13.04 -7.42 -25.26
CA GLN A 153 13.31 -8.77 -25.76
C GLN A 153 12.12 -9.74 -25.67
N ARG A 154 11.16 -9.51 -24.76
CA ARG A 154 10.02 -10.43 -24.56
C ARG A 154 8.75 -10.05 -25.31
N SER A 155 8.55 -8.78 -25.63
CA SER A 155 7.41 -8.38 -26.43
C SER A 155 7.75 -8.54 -27.91
N THR A 156 7.07 -9.44 -28.63
CA THR A 156 6.81 -9.19 -30.06
C THR A 156 6.23 -7.78 -30.13
N PRO A 157 6.82 -6.87 -30.91
CA PRO A 157 6.35 -5.50 -30.92
C PRO A 157 4.85 -5.47 -31.24
N ILE A 158 4.13 -4.53 -30.62
CA ILE A 158 2.66 -4.46 -30.75
C ILE A 158 2.24 -4.33 -32.23
N TRP A 159 3.10 -3.76 -33.08
CA TRP A 159 2.90 -3.66 -34.53
C TRP A 159 3.05 -4.98 -35.30
N GLU A 160 3.64 -6.02 -34.70
CA GLU A 160 3.68 -7.38 -35.27
C GLU A 160 2.52 -8.26 -34.83
N ILE A 161 1.70 -7.81 -33.87
CA ILE A 161 0.45 -8.52 -33.53
C ILE A 161 -0.57 -8.17 -34.62
N PRO A 162 -1.01 -9.13 -35.46
CA PRO A 162 -2.06 -8.87 -36.43
C PRO A 162 -3.36 -8.65 -35.66
N ILE A 163 -3.69 -7.40 -35.35
CA ILE A 163 -4.98 -7.02 -34.76
C ILE A 163 -6.01 -7.05 -35.90
N THR A 164 -6.41 -8.24 -36.33
CA THR A 164 -7.56 -8.43 -37.22
C THR A 164 -8.84 -8.48 -36.39
N ILE A 165 -9.05 -7.51 -35.48
CA ILE A 165 -10.41 -7.22 -35.00
C ILE A 165 -11.04 -6.37 -36.08
N THR A 166 -11.58 -7.05 -37.08
CA THR A 166 -12.27 -6.36 -38.17
C THR A 166 -13.59 -5.81 -37.64
N LYS A 167 -14.04 -4.66 -38.14
CA LYS A 167 -15.35 -4.09 -37.81
C LYS A 167 -16.50 -5.12 -37.98
N ALA A 168 -16.30 -6.10 -38.87
CA ALA A 168 -17.22 -7.21 -39.11
C ALA A 168 -17.44 -8.12 -37.89
N ASP A 169 -16.49 -8.23 -36.96
CA ASP A 169 -16.64 -9.06 -35.76
C ASP A 169 -17.39 -8.33 -34.64
N LEU A 170 -17.38 -6.99 -34.64
CA LEU A 170 -18.23 -6.16 -33.77
C LEU A 170 -19.67 -6.11 -34.28
N GLU A 171 -19.89 -6.16 -35.60
CA GLU A 171 -21.23 -6.21 -36.20
C GLU A 171 -21.95 -7.56 -36.01
N LYS A 172 -21.21 -8.65 -35.77
CA LYS A 172 -21.78 -9.96 -35.43
C LYS A 172 -22.32 -10.05 -34.00
N ILE A 173 -22.09 -9.05 -33.16
CA ILE A 173 -22.65 -9.04 -31.80
C ILE A 173 -24.16 -8.76 -31.91
N ASN A 174 -24.95 -9.80 -31.71
CA ASN A 174 -26.41 -9.71 -31.72
C ASN A 174 -26.90 -9.00 -30.44
N TRP A 175 -26.93 -7.68 -30.47
CA TRP A 175 -27.40 -6.83 -29.37
C TRP A 175 -28.83 -7.16 -28.93
N ALA A 176 -29.69 -7.64 -29.84
CA ALA A 176 -31.06 -8.03 -29.51
C ALA A 176 -31.12 -9.31 -28.64
N ALA A 177 -30.25 -10.29 -28.90
CA ALA A 177 -30.13 -11.48 -28.05
C ALA A 177 -29.59 -11.13 -26.65
N ILE A 178 -28.70 -10.14 -26.57
CA ILE A 178 -28.14 -9.67 -25.30
C ILE A 178 -29.21 -8.91 -24.50
N THR A 179 -29.95 -7.98 -25.11
CA THR A 179 -30.97 -7.20 -24.40
C THR A 179 -32.16 -8.05 -23.96
N THR A 180 -32.52 -9.09 -24.71
CA THR A 180 -33.57 -10.05 -24.33
C THR A 180 -33.14 -10.96 -23.17
N ASN A 181 -31.90 -11.46 -23.17
CA ASN A 181 -31.40 -12.33 -22.10
C ASN A 181 -31.11 -11.60 -20.77
N ILE A 182 -30.83 -10.30 -20.80
CA ILE A 182 -30.61 -9.52 -19.55
C ILE A 182 -31.94 -9.18 -18.86
N GLY A 183 -33.09 -9.38 -19.53
CA GLY A 183 -34.40 -9.15 -18.92
C GLY A 183 -34.72 -7.67 -18.63
N ILE A 184 -33.93 -6.74 -19.14
CA ILE A 184 -34.12 -5.28 -18.94
C ILE A 184 -35.49 -4.84 -19.45
N ASN A 185 -35.97 -5.44 -20.53
CA ASN A 185 -37.25 -5.13 -21.14
C ASN A 185 -38.45 -5.58 -20.30
N ALA A 186 -38.26 -6.47 -19.31
CA ALA A 186 -39.29 -6.94 -18.42
C ALA A 186 -39.44 -6.08 -17.14
N LEU A 187 -38.56 -5.09 -16.94
CA LEU A 187 -38.65 -4.19 -15.80
C LEU A 187 -39.70 -3.11 -16.06
N ASP A 188 -40.53 -2.84 -15.06
CA ASP A 188 -41.47 -1.71 -15.10
C ASP A 188 -40.70 -0.38 -15.10
N LYS A 189 -41.33 0.68 -15.63
CA LYS A 189 -40.73 2.03 -15.70
C LYS A 189 -40.30 2.52 -14.31
N LEU A 190 -41.05 2.15 -13.27
CA LEU A 190 -40.73 2.49 -11.89
C LEU A 190 -39.45 1.78 -11.41
N ASP A 191 -39.31 0.49 -11.71
CA ASP A 191 -38.13 -0.29 -11.34
C ASP A 191 -36.88 0.24 -12.06
N LEU A 192 -37.00 0.68 -13.32
CA LEU A 192 -35.91 1.31 -14.06
C LEU A 192 -35.42 2.60 -13.40
N ILE A 193 -36.34 3.46 -12.94
CA ILE A 193 -35.99 4.70 -12.20
C ILE A 193 -35.28 4.34 -10.88
N THR A 194 -35.76 3.31 -10.17
CA THR A 194 -35.10 2.86 -8.92
C THR A 194 -33.70 2.30 -9.17
N LEU A 195 -33.47 1.59 -10.29
CA LEU A 195 -32.15 1.11 -10.67
C LEU A 195 -31.18 2.26 -10.95
N VAL A 196 -31.62 3.26 -11.74
CA VAL A 196 -30.78 4.42 -12.08
C VAL A 196 -30.41 5.21 -10.82
N THR A 197 -31.36 5.46 -9.94
CA THR A 197 -31.10 6.16 -8.67
C THR A 197 -30.17 5.36 -7.75
N LEU A 198 -30.29 4.02 -7.71
CA LEU A 198 -29.38 3.14 -6.97
C LEU A 198 -27.94 3.20 -7.51
N ILE A 199 -27.77 3.27 -8.83
CA ILE A 199 -26.44 3.40 -9.46
C ILE A 199 -25.79 4.73 -9.08
N ILE A 200 -26.53 5.84 -9.12
CA ILE A 200 -26.02 7.16 -8.72
C ILE A 200 -25.59 7.15 -7.25
N LEU A 201 -26.43 6.58 -6.37
CA LEU A 201 -26.10 6.42 -4.94
C LEU A 201 -24.85 5.54 -4.75
N GLY A 202 -24.76 4.43 -5.48
CA GLY A 202 -23.62 3.52 -5.45
C GLY A 202 -22.31 4.19 -5.89
N LEU A 203 -22.36 5.06 -6.91
CA LEU A 203 -21.22 5.85 -7.35
C LEU A 203 -20.77 6.86 -6.28
N ALA A 204 -21.73 7.57 -5.67
CA ALA A 204 -21.43 8.51 -4.58
C ALA A 204 -20.80 7.81 -3.37
N LEU A 205 -21.36 6.67 -2.96
CA LEU A 205 -20.82 5.84 -1.88
C LEU A 205 -19.42 5.29 -2.20
N SER A 206 -19.23 4.80 -3.43
CA SER A 206 -17.93 4.31 -3.90
C SER A 206 -16.86 5.40 -3.89
N PHE A 207 -17.21 6.62 -4.31
CA PHE A 207 -16.31 7.77 -4.28
C PHE A 207 -15.94 8.15 -2.84
N TYR A 208 -16.92 8.15 -1.94
CA TYR A 208 -16.71 8.41 -0.52
C TYR A 208 -15.77 7.37 0.11
N LEU A 209 -16.04 6.07 -0.08
CA LEU A 209 -15.18 4.97 0.41
C LEU A 209 -13.77 5.06 -0.16
N ARG A 210 -13.63 5.41 -1.44
CA ARG A 210 -12.32 5.61 -2.07
C ARG A 210 -11.51 6.73 -1.41
N ASN A 211 -12.18 7.83 -1.03
CA ASN A 211 -11.54 8.94 -0.33
C ASN A 211 -11.13 8.55 1.11
N LEU A 212 -11.96 7.78 1.80
CA LEU A 212 -11.60 7.22 3.12
C LEU A 212 -10.36 6.32 3.01
N CYS A 213 -10.34 5.37 2.07
CA CYS A 213 -9.17 4.52 1.86
C CYS A 213 -7.91 5.33 1.50
N LYS A 214 -8.03 6.43 0.74
CA LYS A 214 -6.90 7.33 0.46
C LYS A 214 -6.34 7.94 1.75
N SER A 215 -7.22 8.40 2.64
CA SER A 215 -6.84 8.96 3.94
C SER A 215 -6.12 7.92 4.81
N THR A 216 -6.69 6.72 4.94
CA THR A 216 -6.10 5.63 5.73
C THR A 216 -4.75 5.17 5.18
N VAL A 217 -4.59 5.08 3.84
CA VAL A 217 -3.30 4.70 3.22
C VAL A 217 -2.21 5.73 3.54
N HIS A 218 -2.55 7.02 3.66
CA HIS A 218 -1.59 8.04 4.08
C HIS A 218 -1.12 7.84 5.53
N GLN A 219 -2.02 7.43 6.43
CA GLN A 219 -1.70 7.19 7.84
C GLN A 219 -0.90 5.90 8.07
N VAL A 220 -1.16 4.84 7.28
CA VAL A 220 -0.51 3.52 7.41
C VAL A 220 0.86 3.45 6.71
N ASN A 221 1.32 4.55 6.11
CA ASN A 221 2.51 4.58 5.28
C ASN A 221 3.83 4.26 6.02
N GLU A 222 3.83 4.31 7.36
CA GLU A 222 5.03 4.16 8.20
C GLU A 222 5.27 2.72 8.71
N THR A 223 4.27 1.83 8.75
CA THR A 223 4.40 0.59 9.56
C THR A 223 4.31 -0.74 8.80
N HIS A 224 3.53 -0.87 7.70
CA HIS A 224 3.37 -2.18 7.04
C HIS A 224 3.20 -2.13 5.51
N ASN A 225 4.24 -2.57 4.77
CA ASN A 225 4.25 -2.66 3.31
C ASN A 225 3.17 -3.59 2.70
N LEU A 226 2.79 -4.65 3.42
CA LEU A 226 1.75 -5.60 2.98
C LEU A 226 0.36 -4.97 3.02
N ILE A 227 0.02 -4.31 4.13
CA ILE A 227 -1.27 -3.63 4.31
C ILE A 227 -1.41 -2.49 3.29
N LYS A 228 -0.33 -1.74 3.03
CA LYS A 228 -0.29 -0.72 1.99
C LYS A 228 -0.60 -1.27 0.60
N SER A 229 -0.02 -2.41 0.25
CA SER A 229 -0.25 -3.06 -1.05
C SER A 229 -1.68 -3.59 -1.18
N PHE A 230 -2.21 -4.18 -0.11
CA PHE A 230 -3.59 -4.62 -0.03
C PHE A 230 -4.58 -3.46 -0.15
N LEU A 231 -4.41 -2.39 0.62
CA LEU A 231 -5.27 -1.20 0.56
C LEU A 231 -5.21 -0.50 -0.81
N ARG A 232 -4.03 -0.47 -1.44
CA ARG A 232 -3.89 0.08 -2.81
C ARG A 232 -4.65 -0.77 -3.82
N SER A 233 -4.61 -2.11 -3.69
CA SER A 233 -5.39 -3.02 -4.53
C SER A 233 -6.90 -2.84 -4.28
N ALA A 234 -7.33 -2.90 -3.02
CA ALA A 234 -8.72 -2.71 -2.61
C ALA A 234 -9.29 -1.38 -3.13
N ARG A 235 -8.53 -0.29 -3.06
CA ARG A 235 -8.94 1.03 -3.59
C ARG A 235 -9.32 0.99 -5.08
N THR A 236 -8.66 0.17 -5.88
CA THR A 236 -8.94 0.04 -7.31
C THR A 236 -10.24 -0.72 -7.55
N TYR A 237 -10.54 -1.72 -6.71
CA TYR A 237 -11.71 -2.59 -6.88
C TYR A 237 -12.96 -2.17 -6.11
N ILE A 238 -12.88 -1.19 -5.20
CA ILE A 238 -14.05 -0.70 -4.43
C ILE A 238 -15.20 -0.26 -5.34
N ILE A 239 -14.91 0.49 -6.40
CA ILE A 239 -15.95 1.02 -7.30
C ILE A 239 -16.74 -0.11 -7.99
N PRO A 240 -16.11 -1.05 -8.72
CA PRO A 240 -16.86 -2.13 -9.35
C PRO A 240 -17.55 -3.03 -8.33
N ILE A 241 -16.90 -3.35 -7.19
CA ILE A 241 -17.49 -4.24 -6.17
C ILE A 241 -18.79 -3.66 -5.60
N VAL A 242 -18.80 -2.36 -5.26
CA VAL A 242 -20.00 -1.70 -4.69
C VAL A 242 -21.12 -1.62 -5.72
N ILE A 243 -20.80 -1.27 -6.97
CA ILE A 243 -21.79 -1.19 -8.05
C ILE A 243 -22.38 -2.57 -8.35
N PHE A 244 -21.55 -3.59 -8.55
CA PHE A 244 -22.03 -4.95 -8.81
C PHE A 244 -22.80 -5.53 -7.62
N GLY A 245 -22.37 -5.25 -6.39
CA GLY A 245 -23.08 -5.67 -5.18
C GLY A 245 -24.48 -5.06 -5.07
N LEU A 246 -24.61 -3.76 -5.35
CA LEU A 246 -25.92 -3.08 -5.33
C LEU A 246 -26.84 -3.56 -6.45
N ILE A 247 -26.32 -3.74 -7.67
CA ILE A 247 -27.08 -4.27 -8.80
C ILE A 247 -27.52 -5.71 -8.51
N SER A 248 -26.64 -6.55 -7.96
CA SER A 248 -26.98 -7.92 -7.57
C SER A 248 -28.07 -7.95 -6.50
N LEU A 249 -27.99 -7.09 -5.49
CA LEU A 249 -29.01 -6.97 -4.44
C LEU A 249 -30.36 -6.53 -5.02
N PHE A 250 -30.35 -5.57 -5.94
CA PHE A 250 -31.55 -5.10 -6.63
C PHE A 250 -32.25 -6.21 -7.40
N PHE A 251 -31.51 -6.95 -8.23
CA PHE A 251 -32.06 -8.09 -8.96
C PHE A 251 -32.56 -9.19 -8.02
N TYR A 252 -31.87 -9.45 -6.91
CA TYR A 252 -32.34 -10.38 -5.89
C TYR A 252 -33.69 -9.97 -5.30
N ILE A 253 -33.90 -8.68 -5.01
CA ILE A 253 -35.17 -8.17 -4.46
C ILE A 253 -36.30 -8.27 -5.49
N ILE A 254 -36.03 -7.97 -6.77
CA ILE A 254 -37.04 -8.08 -7.83
C ILE A 254 -37.42 -9.55 -8.06
N ASN A 255 -36.43 -10.42 -8.20
CA ASN A 255 -36.66 -11.85 -8.42
C ASN A 255 -37.35 -12.51 -7.21
N GLY A 256 -37.10 -12.03 -5.99
CA GLY A 256 -37.82 -12.48 -4.80
C GLY A 256 -39.31 -12.12 -4.79
N LYS A 257 -39.73 -11.11 -5.56
CA LYS A 257 -41.17 -10.77 -5.73
C LYS A 257 -41.84 -11.59 -6.84
N THR A 258 -41.07 -12.02 -7.84
CA THR A 258 -41.57 -12.75 -9.01
C THR A 258 -41.35 -14.26 -8.93
N ALA A 259 -40.63 -14.75 -7.92
CA ALA A 259 -40.50 -16.17 -7.67
C ALA A 259 -41.91 -16.77 -7.48
N PRO A 260 -42.35 -17.73 -8.32
CA PRO A 260 -43.61 -18.41 -8.11
C PRO A 260 -43.55 -19.06 -6.74
N LYS A 261 -44.47 -18.70 -5.85
CA LYS A 261 -44.60 -19.37 -4.57
C LYS A 261 -44.68 -20.87 -4.84
N LEU A 262 -43.76 -21.64 -4.27
CA LEU A 262 -43.75 -23.11 -4.34
C LEU A 262 -45.06 -23.76 -3.86
N GLU A 263 -45.97 -22.98 -3.25
CA GLU A 263 -47.33 -23.39 -2.89
C GLU A 263 -48.17 -23.86 -4.09
N ALA A 264 -47.80 -23.53 -5.34
CA ALA A 264 -48.51 -24.05 -6.52
C ALA A 264 -48.10 -25.49 -6.92
N LEU A 265 -46.98 -26.02 -6.42
CA LEU A 265 -46.52 -27.39 -6.73
C LEU A 265 -46.95 -28.43 -5.68
N SER A 266 -47.50 -28.01 -4.53
CA SER A 266 -48.00 -28.95 -3.51
C SER A 266 -49.43 -29.43 -3.73
N TYR A 267 -50.11 -29.02 -4.80
CA TYR A 267 -51.48 -29.45 -5.14
C TYR A 267 -51.54 -30.45 -6.30
N THR A 268 -50.41 -31.03 -6.72
CA THR A 268 -50.34 -31.99 -7.83
C THR A 268 -49.65 -33.31 -7.46
N PHE A 269 -49.83 -33.77 -6.22
CA PHE A 269 -49.64 -35.17 -5.82
C PHE A 269 -50.72 -35.60 -4.85
#